data_AF-A0A2G2VFK4-F1
#
_entry.id   AF-A0A2G2VFK4-F1
#
_cell.length_a   1.000
_cell.length_b   1.000
_cell.length_c   1.000
_cell.angle_alpha   90.00
_cell.angle_beta   90.00
_cell.angle_gamma   90.00
#
_symmetry.space_group_name_H-M   'P 1'
#
loop_
_entity.id
_entity.type
_entity.pdbx_description
1 polymer ?
#
loop_
_entity_poly.entity_id
_entity_poly.type
_entity_poly.pdbx_seq_one_letter_code
_entity_poly.pdbx_strand_id
1 'polypeptide(L)'
;MIIDASTENLIDKLTGTAVVNGGYASMHLNGVYGLTQCWKTLSIKGCRECLDKASMDIKECFPSRDAKALIAGCYLRYSTQNFVNNLSADSRNNLLLPSRVIAGVIGSVVVSSILCFLIFRRWD
;
A
#
# COMPACT_ATOMS: atom_id res chain seq x y z
N MET A 1 3.94 -1.28 -30.69
CA MET A 1 2.83 -2.24 -30.58
C MET A 1 2.99 -3.28 -29.47
N ILE A 2 4.21 -3.59 -28.99
CA ILE A 2 4.45 -4.61 -27.94
C ILE A 2 4.04 -4.14 -26.52
N ILE A 3 4.08 -2.83 -26.27
CA ILE A 3 3.86 -2.24 -24.94
C ILE A 3 2.40 -2.38 -24.49
N ASP A 4 1.43 -2.25 -25.40
CA ASP A 4 0.01 -2.35 -25.12
C ASP A 4 -0.37 -3.76 -24.60
N ALA A 5 -0.03 -4.81 -25.37
CA ALA A 5 -0.29 -6.20 -24.98
C ALA A 5 0.42 -6.62 -23.67
N SER A 6 1.65 -6.15 -23.44
CA SER A 6 2.36 -6.44 -22.18
C SER A 6 1.73 -5.71 -20.99
N THR A 7 1.21 -4.50 -21.20
CA THR A 7 0.56 -3.72 -20.16
C THR A 7 -0.82 -4.28 -19.83
N GLU A 8 -1.60 -4.72 -20.81
CA GLU A 8 -2.88 -5.39 -20.56
C GLU A 8 -2.73 -6.66 -19.73
N ASN A 9 -1.79 -7.54 -20.12
CA ASN A 9 -1.49 -8.78 -19.38
C ASN A 9 -1.02 -8.49 -17.95
N LEU A 10 -0.23 -7.42 -17.77
CA LEU A 10 0.20 -6.96 -16.46
C LEU A 10 -0.99 -6.52 -15.61
N ILE A 11 -1.88 -5.66 -16.15
CA ILE A 11 -3.02 -5.11 -15.44
C ILE A 11 -4.00 -6.22 -15.02
N ASP A 12 -4.31 -7.17 -15.90
CA ASP A 12 -5.21 -8.30 -15.59
C ASP A 12 -4.68 -9.14 -14.43
N LYS A 13 -3.41 -9.55 -14.51
CA LYS A 13 -2.78 -10.32 -13.44
C LYS A 13 -2.68 -9.52 -12.13
N LEU A 14 -2.44 -8.22 -12.22
CA LEU A 14 -2.23 -7.34 -11.08
C LEU A 14 -3.52 -7.12 -10.29
N THR A 15 -4.59 -6.81 -11.00
CA THR A 15 -5.92 -6.62 -10.41
C THR A 15 -6.44 -7.92 -9.80
N GLY A 16 -6.31 -9.05 -10.49
CA GLY A 16 -6.67 -10.36 -9.95
C GLY A 16 -5.90 -10.71 -8.67
N THR A 17 -4.60 -10.42 -8.64
CA THR A 17 -3.75 -10.63 -7.46
C THR A 17 -4.13 -9.71 -6.31
N ALA A 18 -4.48 -8.46 -6.57
CA ALA A 18 -4.87 -7.51 -5.53
C ALA A 18 -6.17 -7.90 -4.85
N VAL A 19 -7.17 -8.34 -5.61
CA VAL A 19 -8.48 -8.75 -5.07
C VAL A 19 -8.33 -9.90 -4.05
N VAL A 20 -7.41 -10.85 -4.29
CA VAL A 20 -7.18 -11.98 -3.38
C VAL A 20 -6.21 -11.65 -2.23
N ASN A 21 -5.31 -10.68 -2.40
CA ASN A 21 -4.32 -10.28 -1.39
C ASN A 21 -4.75 -9.07 -0.54
N GLY A 22 -6.05 -8.95 -0.25
CA GLY A 22 -6.56 -7.90 0.64
C GLY A 22 -6.49 -6.49 0.05
N GLY A 23 -6.57 -6.39 -1.28
CA GLY A 23 -6.65 -5.12 -2.00
C GLY A 23 -5.30 -4.48 -2.31
N TYR A 24 -4.20 -5.21 -2.37
CA TYR A 24 -2.92 -4.66 -2.79
C TYR A 24 -2.14 -5.66 -3.66
N ALA A 25 -1.55 -5.17 -4.74
CA ALA A 25 -0.56 -5.92 -5.50
C ALA A 25 0.39 -4.98 -6.23
N SER A 26 1.63 -5.43 -6.39
CA SER A 26 2.63 -4.78 -7.24
C SER A 26 3.43 -5.84 -7.98
N MET A 27 3.63 -5.68 -9.28
CA MET A 27 4.48 -6.58 -10.06
C MET A 27 5.09 -5.88 -11.27
N HIS A 28 5.96 -6.58 -11.99
CA HIS A 28 6.45 -6.15 -13.29
C HIS A 28 6.34 -7.29 -14.31
N LEU A 29 6.16 -6.92 -15.57
CA LEU A 29 6.11 -7.84 -16.70
C LEU A 29 6.71 -7.13 -17.92
N ASN A 30 7.69 -7.75 -18.59
CA ASN A 30 8.29 -7.24 -19.83
C ASN A 30 8.74 -5.76 -19.78
N GLY A 31 9.34 -5.32 -18.65
CA GLY A 31 9.80 -3.95 -18.48
C GLY A 31 8.71 -2.91 -18.17
N VAL A 32 7.47 -3.36 -17.94
CA VAL A 32 6.38 -2.53 -17.44
C VAL A 32 6.15 -2.89 -15.97
N TYR A 33 6.04 -1.87 -15.13
CA TYR A 33 5.80 -1.97 -13.69
C TYR A 33 4.39 -1.52 -13.38
N GLY A 34 3.71 -2.20 -12.46
CA GLY A 34 2.32 -1.95 -12.10
C GLY A 34 2.08 -2.07 -10.61
N LEU A 35 1.24 -1.19 -10.06
CA LEU A 35 0.77 -1.25 -8.68
C LEU A 35 -0.73 -0.96 -8.62
N THR A 36 -1.43 -1.70 -7.77
CA THR A 36 -2.83 -1.49 -7.45
C THR A 36 -3.04 -1.49 -5.95
N GLN A 37 -3.98 -0.66 -5.49
CA GLN A 37 -4.43 -0.66 -4.10
C GLN A 37 -5.92 -0.34 -4.02
N CYS A 38 -6.67 -1.09 -3.24
CA CYS A 38 -8.04 -0.82 -2.83
C CYS A 38 -8.05 -0.27 -1.40
N TRP A 39 -9.08 0.49 -1.05
CA TRP A 39 -9.36 0.83 0.34
C TRP A 39 -9.67 -0.42 1.15
N LYS A 40 -9.17 -0.46 2.38
CA LYS A 40 -9.40 -1.57 3.32
C LYS A 40 -10.88 -1.74 3.72
N THR A 41 -11.70 -0.71 3.52
CA THR A 41 -13.13 -0.73 3.82
C THR A 41 -13.97 -1.35 2.71
N LEU A 42 -13.41 -1.56 1.52
CA LEU A 42 -14.13 -2.20 0.41
C LEU A 42 -14.25 -3.71 0.63
N SER A 43 -15.39 -4.26 0.22
CA SER A 43 -15.53 -5.71 0.07
C SER A 43 -14.69 -6.21 -1.11
N ILE A 44 -14.43 -7.53 -1.16
CA ILE A 44 -13.74 -8.18 -2.28
C ILE A 44 -14.40 -7.82 -3.62
N LYS A 45 -15.73 -7.79 -3.65
CA LYS A 45 -16.51 -7.39 -4.83
C LYS A 45 -16.32 -5.91 -5.18
N GLY A 46 -16.38 -5.00 -4.19
CA GLY A 46 -16.17 -3.58 -4.43
C GLY A 46 -14.75 -3.25 -4.90
N CYS A 47 -13.74 -3.97 -4.40
CA CYS A 47 -12.36 -3.84 -4.88
C CYS A 47 -12.24 -4.28 -6.34
N ARG A 48 -12.85 -5.41 -6.72
CA ARG A 48 -12.88 -5.88 -8.12
C ARG A 48 -13.53 -4.85 -9.03
N GLU A 49 -14.75 -4.40 -8.71
CA GLU A 49 -15.49 -3.43 -9.53
C GLU A 49 -14.73 -2.10 -9.70
N CYS A 50 -14.07 -1.62 -8.64
CA CYS A 50 -13.26 -0.41 -8.71
C CYS A 50 -12.03 -0.60 -9.61
N LEU A 51 -11.32 -1.73 -9.47
CA LEU A 51 -10.14 -2.04 -10.27
C LEU A 51 -10.50 -2.28 -11.74
N ASP A 52 -11.65 -2.89 -12.03
CA ASP A 52 -12.15 -3.07 -13.39
C ASP A 52 -12.38 -1.71 -14.05
N LYS A 53 -13.03 -0.78 -13.34
CA LYS A 53 -13.21 0.60 -13.83
C LYS A 53 -11.87 1.32 -14.03
N ALA A 54 -10.96 1.21 -13.07
CA ALA A 54 -9.63 1.80 -13.17
C ALA A 54 -8.83 1.25 -14.36
N SER A 55 -9.00 -0.05 -14.66
CA SER A 55 -8.38 -0.68 -15.83
C SER A 55 -8.90 -0.11 -17.15
N MET A 56 -10.21 0.18 -17.24
CA MET A 56 -10.82 0.81 -18.41
C MET A 56 -10.27 2.22 -18.63
N ASP A 57 -10.23 3.06 -17.59
CA ASP A 57 -9.70 4.42 -17.66
C ASP A 57 -8.22 4.44 -18.10
N ILE A 58 -7.43 3.46 -17.61
CA ILE A 58 -6.02 3.31 -17.99
C ILE A 58 -5.87 2.92 -19.47
N LYS A 59 -6.77 2.10 -20.02
CA LYS A 59 -6.72 1.69 -21.43
C LYS A 59 -6.89 2.86 -22.39
N GLU A 60 -7.65 3.88 -22.01
CA GLU A 60 -7.79 5.12 -22.80
C GLU A 60 -6.47 5.91 -22.93
N CYS A 61 -5.51 5.67 -22.02
CA CYS A 61 -4.22 6.36 -22.02
C CYS A 61 -3.17 5.68 -22.91
N PHE A 62 -3.46 4.54 -23.55
CA PHE A 62 -2.50 3.86 -24.40
C PHE A 62 -2.13 4.66 -25.65
N PRO A 63 -0.86 4.64 -26.11
CA PRO A 63 0.32 3.93 -25.59
C PRO A 63 1.24 4.82 -24.73
N SER A 64 0.72 5.44 -23.66
CA SER A 64 1.54 6.26 -22.77
C SER A 64 2.57 5.44 -21.97
N ARG A 65 3.68 6.07 -21.57
CA ARG A 65 4.74 5.43 -20.76
C ARG A 65 4.43 5.34 -19.26
N ASP A 66 3.50 6.16 -18.78
CA ASP A 66 3.03 6.18 -17.40
C ASP A 66 1.56 6.57 -17.42
N ALA A 67 0.72 5.87 -16.68
CA ALA A 67 -0.67 6.26 -16.48
C ALA A 67 -1.15 5.87 -15.08
N LYS A 68 -2.12 6.64 -14.58
CA LYS A 68 -2.68 6.50 -13.24
C LYS A 68 -4.19 6.67 -13.31
N ALA A 69 -4.92 5.76 -12.69
CA ALA A 69 -6.35 5.88 -12.43
C ALA A 69 -6.58 6.00 -10.92
N LEU A 70 -7.23 7.10 -10.53
CA LEU A 70 -7.60 7.42 -9.15
C LEU A 70 -9.13 7.40 -9.09
N ILE A 71 -9.68 6.33 -8.55
CA ILE A 71 -11.13 6.17 -8.40
C ILE A 71 -11.44 6.11 -6.91
N ALA A 72 -12.59 6.64 -6.49
CA ALA A 72 -13.03 6.51 -5.11
C ALA A 72 -13.05 5.02 -4.72
N GLY A 73 -12.16 4.61 -3.82
CA GLY A 73 -12.01 3.22 -3.42
C GLY A 73 -10.76 2.49 -3.93
N CYS A 74 -10.10 2.95 -4.99
CA CYS A 74 -8.90 2.27 -5.50
C CYS A 74 -7.96 3.17 -6.31
N TYR A 75 -6.74 2.69 -6.44
CA TYR A 75 -5.67 3.33 -7.19
C TYR A 75 -5.00 2.28 -8.08
N LEU A 76 -4.80 2.61 -9.35
CA LEU A 76 -4.06 1.79 -10.31
C LEU A 76 -3.03 2.67 -11.01
N ARG A 77 -1.79 2.20 -11.09
CA ARG A 77 -0.73 2.85 -11.87
C ARG A 77 0.08 1.83 -12.64
N TYR A 78 0.43 2.15 -13.88
CA TYR A 78 1.50 1.49 -14.60
C TYR A 78 2.56 2.49 -15.05
N SER A 79 3.79 2.01 -15.26
CA SER A 79 4.88 2.81 -15.82
C SER A 79 5.92 1.91 -16.45
N THR A 80 6.60 2.39 -17.50
CA THR A 80 7.81 1.74 -18.03
C THR A 80 9.05 2.05 -17.20
N GLN A 81 8.94 2.96 -16.21
CA GLN A 81 10.00 3.23 -15.25
C GLN A 81 9.75 2.46 -13.96
N ASN A 82 10.80 1.93 -13.34
CA ASN A 82 10.65 1.20 -12.09
C ASN A 82 10.24 2.17 -10.96
N PHE A 83 9.03 2.00 -10.43
CA PHE A 83 8.52 2.72 -9.26
C PHE A 83 8.02 1.77 -8.16
N VAL A 84 7.96 0.47 -8.45
CA VAL A 84 7.58 -0.54 -7.46
C VAL A 84 8.84 -0.88 -6.68
N ASN A 85 9.08 -0.14 -5.59
CA ASN A 85 10.02 -0.62 -4.60
C ASN A 85 9.56 -2.02 -4.17
N ASN A 86 10.47 -2.97 -4.05
CA ASN A 86 10.22 -4.29 -3.46
C ASN A 86 9.80 -4.12 -1.99
N LEU A 87 8.58 -3.66 -1.75
CA LEU A 87 7.89 -3.72 -0.47
C LEU A 87 7.07 -5.01 -0.41
N SER A 88 7.61 -6.09 -1.01
CA SER A 88 7.34 -7.45 -0.56
C SER A 88 8.02 -7.66 0.79
N ALA A 89 7.55 -6.89 1.76
CA ALA A 89 7.54 -7.22 3.15
C ALA A 89 6.18 -6.69 3.61
N ASP A 90 5.15 -7.53 3.45
CA ASP A 90 4.14 -7.65 4.50
C ASP A 90 4.90 -8.02 5.78
N SER A 91 5.56 -7.03 6.36
CA SER A 91 5.93 -7.05 7.74
C SER A 91 4.68 -6.60 8.48
N ARG A 92 3.71 -7.53 8.57
CA ARG A 92 3.15 -7.89 9.86
C ARG A 92 4.27 -8.39 10.78
N ASN A 93 5.23 -7.52 11.05
CA ASN A 93 6.10 -7.66 12.17
C ASN A 93 5.35 -6.91 13.24
N ASN A 94 4.93 -7.66 14.26
CA ASN A 94 4.80 -7.14 15.60
C ASN A 94 5.76 -5.96 15.79
N LEU A 95 5.27 -4.91 16.44
CA LEU A 95 6.00 -3.73 16.88
C LEU A 95 7.10 -4.11 17.89
N LEU A 96 8.00 -5.01 17.50
CA LEU A 96 9.21 -5.43 18.18
C LEU A 96 10.28 -4.49 17.69
N LEU A 97 10.16 -3.23 18.13
CA LEU A 97 11.26 -2.30 18.14
C LEU A 97 12.46 -3.00 18.82
N PRO A 98 13.71 -2.74 18.41
CA PRO A 98 14.87 -3.34 19.06
C PRO A 98 14.78 -3.09 20.57
N SER A 99 15.15 -4.05 21.42
CA SER A 99 14.94 -4.00 22.89
C SER A 99 15.41 -2.69 23.54
N ARG A 100 16.40 -2.01 22.93
CA ARG A 100 16.90 -0.69 23.33
C ARG A 100 15.82 0.41 23.26
N VAL A 101 14.95 0.37 22.26
CA VAL A 101 13.88 1.35 22.06
C VAL A 101 12.70 1.08 23.00
N ILE A 102 12.36 -0.21 23.24
CA ILE A 102 11.32 -0.60 24.21
C ILE A 102 11.70 -0.15 25.63
N ALA A 103 12.95 -0.36 26.03
CA ALA A 103 13.45 0.09 27.35
C ALA A 103 13.36 1.62 27.51
N GLY A 104 13.64 2.39 26.45
CA GLY A 104 13.52 3.85 26.47
C GLY A 104 12.08 4.34 26.64
N VAL A 105 11.13 3.74 25.92
CA VAL A 105 9.71 4.13 25.98
C VAL A 105 9.12 3.82 27.36
N ILE A 106 9.31 2.60 27.88
CA ILE A 106 8.79 2.22 29.20
C ILE A 106 9.39 3.10 30.30
N GLY A 107 10.71 3.36 30.24
CA GLY A 107 11.37 4.26 31.19
C GLY A 107 10.75 5.66 31.19
N SER A 108 10.47 6.23 30.02
CA SER A 108 9.88 7.57 29.91
C SER A 108 8.48 7.67 30.52
N VAL A 109 7.64 6.65 30.34
CA VAL A 109 6.27 6.61 30.88
C VAL A 109 6.28 6.46 32.40
N VAL A 110 7.15 5.58 32.93
CA VAL A 110 7.27 5.36 34.38
C VAL A 110 7.81 6.61 35.07
N VAL A 111 8.87 7.22 34.53
CA VAL A 111 9.43 8.46 35.08
C VAL A 111 8.41 9.59 35.02
N SER A 112 7.69 9.75 33.91
CA SER A 112 6.64 10.78 33.78
C SER A 112 5.51 10.58 34.80
N SER A 113 5.06 9.33 34.99
CA SER A 113 4.00 8.99 35.95
C SER A 113 4.44 9.24 37.40
N ILE A 114 5.67 8.84 37.75
CA ILE A 114 6.24 9.08 39.09
C ILE A 114 6.44 10.58 39.33
N LEU A 115 6.99 11.31 38.36
CA LEU A 115 7.19 12.76 38.48
C LEU A 115 5.85 13.49 38.65
N CYS A 116 4.83 13.09 37.89
CA CYS A 116 3.49 13.66 37.99
C CYS A 116 2.87 13.40 39.36
N PHE A 117 2.99 12.18 39.90
CA PHE A 117 2.52 11.84 41.25
C PHE A 117 3.24 12.64 42.34
N LEU A 118 4.56 12.82 42.24
CA LEU A 118 5.34 13.62 43.19
C LEU A 118 4.98 15.11 43.14
N ILE A 119 4.68 15.66 41.96
CA ILE A 119 4.21 17.04 41.81
C ILE A 119 2.81 17.18 42.41
N PHE A 120 1.90 16.22 42.16
CA PHE A 120 0.56 16.21 42.77
C PHE A 120 0.64 16.18 44.29
N ARG A 121 1.48 15.32 44.86
CA ARG A 121 1.72 15.25 46.31
C ARG A 121 2.40 16.49 46.90
N ARG A 122 3.01 17.36 46.08
CA ARG A 122 3.59 18.62 46.55
C ARG A 122 2.54 19.74 46.63
N TRP A 123 1.40 19.58 45.97
CA TRP A 123 0.33 20.58 45.92
C TRP A 123 -0.88 20.22 46.79
N ASP A 124 -0.86 19.05 47.43
CA ASP A 124 -1.75 18.64 48.52
C ASP A 124 -1.03 18.88 49.86
#